data_AF-A0ABC8BZR0-F1
#
_entry.id   AF-A0ABC8BZR0-F1
#
_cell.length_a   1.000
_cell.length_b   1.000
_cell.length_c   1.000
_cell.angle_alpha   90.00
_cell.angle_beta   90.00
_cell.angle_gamma   90.00
#
_symmetry.space_group_name_H-M   'P 1'
#
loop_
_entity.id
_entity.type
_entity.pdbx_description
1 polymer ?
#
loop_
_entity_poly.entity_id
_entity_poly.type
_entity_poly.pdbx_seq_one_letter_code
_entity_poly.pdbx_strand_id
1 'polypeptide(L)'
;MGVCTYTNVVRDQETLGSYDFDGSAHYLHVGLEALGLDGDEIVHGVGGPDGVDAEEAEEGFLGRLTPDQVRAFWERLSPVTVEQFLTGLRTTENVNGDDEEYCALYFADLKEMYGAAVRADAGMTMSWY
;
A
#
# COMPACT_ATOMS: atom_id res chain seq x y z
N MET A 1 12.47 -14.31 -1.46
CA MET A 1 12.63 -12.88 -1.77
C MET A 1 11.31 -12.24 -1.41
N GLY A 2 11.33 -11.15 -0.64
CA GLY A 2 10.10 -10.42 -0.32
C GLY A 2 9.56 -9.76 -1.58
N VAL A 3 8.25 -9.62 -1.68
CA VAL A 3 7.60 -8.84 -2.75
C VAL A 3 7.93 -7.39 -2.50
N CYS A 4 8.51 -6.71 -3.50
CA CYS A 4 8.74 -5.27 -3.44
C CYS A 4 7.66 -4.54 -4.22
N THR A 5 7.17 -3.40 -3.72
CA THR A 5 6.13 -2.63 -4.40
C THR A 5 6.58 -1.21 -4.68
N TYR A 6 6.46 -0.80 -5.94
CA TYR A 6 6.68 0.56 -6.40
C TYR A 6 5.35 1.21 -6.78
N THR A 7 5.01 2.33 -6.14
CA THR A 7 3.72 3.02 -6.32
C THR A 7 3.92 4.42 -6.86
N ASN A 8 3.25 4.74 -7.96
CA ASN A 8 3.14 6.09 -8.49
C ASN A 8 1.77 6.68 -8.15
N VAL A 9 1.75 7.92 -7.67
CA VAL A 9 0.55 8.76 -7.61
C VAL A 9 0.36 9.40 -8.99
N VAL A 10 -0.77 9.16 -9.64
CA VAL A 10 -0.99 9.52 -11.04
C VAL A 10 -2.27 10.33 -11.21
N ARG A 11 -2.17 11.43 -11.94
CA ARG A 11 -3.31 12.26 -12.36
C ARG A 11 -3.12 12.68 -13.81
N ASP A 12 -4.17 12.57 -14.63
CA ASP A 12 -4.13 13.01 -16.03
C ASP A 12 -2.93 12.44 -16.84
N GLN A 13 -2.53 11.20 -16.53
CA GLN A 13 -1.35 10.49 -17.08
C GLN A 13 0.03 11.02 -16.64
N GLU A 14 0.07 12.01 -15.76
CA GLU A 14 1.31 12.51 -15.16
C GLU A 14 1.56 11.86 -13.79
N THR A 15 2.82 11.50 -13.54
CA THR A 15 3.26 11.04 -12.22
C THR A 15 3.55 12.24 -11.33
N LEU A 16 2.83 12.33 -10.21
CA LEU A 16 2.98 13.40 -9.23
C LEU A 16 3.97 13.06 -8.11
N GLY A 17 4.19 11.77 -7.87
CA GLY A 17 5.11 11.26 -6.86
C GLY A 17 5.25 9.75 -6.96
N SER A 18 6.37 9.23 -6.47
CA SER A 18 6.72 7.81 -6.53
C SER A 18 7.25 7.33 -5.18
N TYR A 19 6.87 6.13 -4.79
CA TYR A 19 7.16 5.53 -3.49
C TYR A 19 7.61 4.09 -3.69
N ASP A 20 8.73 3.72 -3.07
CA ASP A 20 9.26 2.35 -3.10
C ASP A 20 9.15 1.77 -1.69
N PHE A 21 8.39 0.69 -1.55
CA PHE A 21 8.18 0.01 -0.28
C PHE A 21 9.16 -1.13 -0.04
N ASP A 22 10.05 -1.49 -1.00
CA ASP A 22 10.99 -2.62 -0.89
C ASP A 22 10.32 -3.86 -0.24
N GLY A 23 11.05 -4.68 0.51
CA GLY A 23 10.49 -5.80 1.26
C GLY A 23 9.49 -5.41 2.37
N SER A 24 9.27 -4.12 2.65
CA SER A 24 8.26 -3.69 3.63
C SER A 24 6.83 -3.93 3.14
N ALA A 25 6.62 -4.05 1.83
CA ALA A 25 5.30 -4.31 1.26
C ALA A 25 4.64 -5.55 1.88
N HIS A 26 5.43 -6.61 2.14
CA HIS A 26 4.96 -7.80 2.88
C HIS A 26 4.36 -7.44 4.25
N TYR A 27 5.12 -6.72 5.08
CA TYR A 27 4.69 -6.36 6.43
C TYR A 27 3.53 -5.37 6.42
N LEU A 28 3.48 -4.47 5.44
CA LEU A 28 2.38 -3.52 5.28
C LEU A 28 1.07 -4.24 4.99
N HIS A 29 1.02 -5.14 4.00
CA HIS A 29 -0.24 -5.82 3.66
C HIS A 29 -0.68 -6.73 4.82
N VAL A 30 0.24 -7.52 5.39
CA VAL A 30 -0.08 -8.43 6.51
C VAL A 30 -0.58 -7.66 7.74
N GLY A 31 0.07 -6.54 8.08
CA GLY A 31 -0.33 -5.74 9.24
C GLY A 31 -1.69 -5.07 9.05
N LEU A 32 -2.03 -4.67 7.82
CA LEU A 32 -3.34 -4.10 7.48
C LEU A 32 -4.45 -5.16 7.47
N GLU A 33 -4.19 -6.33 6.89
CA GLU A 33 -5.11 -7.48 6.90
C GLU A 33 -5.43 -7.92 8.33
N ALA A 34 -4.44 -7.92 9.22
CA ALA A 34 -4.64 -8.24 10.64
C ALA A 34 -5.60 -7.24 11.35
N LEU A 35 -5.75 -6.04 10.82
CA LEU A 35 -6.71 -5.04 11.28
C LEU A 35 -8.07 -5.12 10.58
N GLY A 36 -8.27 -6.09 9.67
CA GLY A 36 -9.47 -6.23 8.86
C GLY A 36 -9.60 -5.17 7.78
N LEU A 37 -8.47 -4.62 7.32
CA LEU A 37 -8.39 -3.74 6.16
C LEU A 37 -7.97 -4.54 4.94
N ASP A 38 -8.33 -4.05 3.76
CA ASP A 38 -7.97 -4.66 2.46
C ASP A 38 -6.48 -4.40 2.17
N GLY A 39 -5.58 -5.03 2.93
CA GLY A 39 -4.15 -4.78 2.89
C GLY A 39 -3.55 -5.06 1.52
N ASP A 40 -4.02 -6.12 0.86
CA ASP A 40 -3.56 -6.47 -0.49
C ASP A 40 -4.00 -5.43 -1.53
N GLU A 41 -5.24 -4.93 -1.44
CA GLU A 41 -5.73 -3.86 -2.33
C GLU A 41 -5.05 -2.52 -2.05
N ILE A 42 -4.74 -2.22 -0.78
CA ILE A 42 -4.09 -0.97 -0.36
C ILE A 42 -2.62 -0.94 -0.78
N VAL A 43 -1.90 -2.06 -0.63
CA VAL A 43 -0.46 -2.11 -0.86
C VAL A 43 -0.13 -2.49 -2.29
N HIS A 44 -0.84 -3.47 -2.86
CA HIS A 44 -0.56 -4.00 -4.21
C HIS A 44 -1.59 -3.53 -5.25
N GLY A 45 -2.80 -3.12 -4.86
CA GLY A 45 -3.83 -2.74 -5.84
C GLY A 45 -4.45 -3.92 -6.56
N VAL A 46 -4.29 -5.13 -6.02
CA VAL A 46 -4.99 -6.36 -6.43
C VAL A 46 -6.48 -6.19 -6.12
N GLY A 47 -7.39 -6.80 -6.89
CA GLY A 47 -8.83 -6.83 -6.58
C GLY A 47 -9.67 -5.58 -6.95
N GLY A 48 -9.04 -4.47 -7.35
CA GLY A 48 -9.76 -3.32 -7.91
C GLY A 48 -10.47 -3.64 -9.24
N PRO A 49 -11.52 -2.88 -9.66
CA PRO A 49 -12.24 -3.15 -10.91
C PRO A 49 -11.38 -2.95 -12.17
N ASP A 50 -10.25 -2.25 -12.04
CA ASP A 50 -9.20 -2.10 -13.07
C ASP A 50 -7.89 -2.83 -12.68
N GLY A 51 -7.89 -3.63 -11.60
CA GLY A 51 -6.77 -4.47 -11.23
C GLY A 51 -6.63 -5.57 -12.27
N VAL A 52 -5.47 -5.64 -12.92
CA VAL A 52 -5.21 -6.71 -13.88
C VAL A 52 -5.11 -8.00 -13.08
N ASP A 53 -5.90 -9.02 -13.43
CA ASP A 53 -5.71 -10.36 -12.89
C ASP A 53 -4.25 -10.74 -13.09
N ALA A 54 -3.60 -11.15 -12.00
CA ALA A 54 -2.17 -11.38 -11.95
C ALA A 54 -1.69 -12.31 -13.10
N GLU A 55 -2.56 -13.19 -13.59
CA GLU A 55 -2.22 -14.21 -14.59
C GLU A 55 -1.88 -13.68 -16.00
N GLU A 56 -2.13 -12.41 -16.36
CA GLU A 56 -1.93 -11.91 -17.74
C GLU A 56 -0.74 -10.95 -17.98
N ALA A 57 0.02 -10.55 -16.95
CA ALA A 57 1.10 -9.57 -17.11
C ALA A 57 2.49 -10.23 -17.28
N GLU A 58 3.06 -10.17 -18.50
CA GLU A 58 4.37 -10.76 -18.83
C GLU A 58 5.59 -10.00 -18.25
N GLU A 59 5.45 -8.82 -17.64
CA GLU A 59 6.55 -8.12 -16.95
C GLU A 59 6.02 -7.26 -15.79
N GLY A 60 6.13 -7.76 -14.55
CA GLY A 60 5.70 -7.04 -13.34
C GLY A 60 4.17 -6.90 -13.25
N PHE A 61 3.58 -7.40 -12.18
CA PHE A 61 2.15 -7.27 -11.99
C PHE A 61 1.81 -5.80 -11.72
N LEU A 62 0.78 -5.27 -12.40
CA LEU A 62 0.39 -3.85 -12.31
C LEU A 62 -0.99 -3.70 -11.68
N GLY A 63 -1.03 -3.08 -10.50
CA GLY A 63 -2.24 -2.71 -9.77
C GLY A 63 -2.62 -1.27 -10.10
N ARG A 64 -3.92 -0.97 -10.08
CA ARG A 64 -4.39 0.39 -10.34
C ARG A 64 -5.54 0.76 -9.43
N LEU A 65 -5.44 1.95 -8.83
CA LEU A 65 -6.49 2.55 -8.04
C LEU A 65 -6.98 3.85 -8.69
N THR A 66 -8.29 3.98 -8.84
CA THR A 66 -8.93 5.24 -9.21
C THR A 66 -8.90 6.25 -8.05
N PRO A 67 -9.07 7.56 -8.30
CA PRO A 67 -9.16 8.56 -7.23
C PRO A 67 -10.25 8.26 -6.20
N ASP A 68 -11.38 7.69 -6.62
CA ASP A 68 -12.47 7.31 -5.71
C ASP A 68 -12.08 6.15 -4.79
N GLN A 69 -11.39 5.15 -5.31
CA GLN A 69 -10.85 4.06 -4.49
C GLN A 69 -9.78 4.57 -3.53
N VAL A 70 -8.87 5.43 -4.00
CA VAL A 70 -7.86 6.06 -3.14
C VAL A 70 -8.51 6.80 -1.97
N ARG A 71 -9.60 7.55 -2.22
CA ARG A 71 -10.39 8.19 -1.16
C ARG A 71 -11.01 7.17 -0.19
N ALA A 72 -11.66 6.13 -0.71
CA ALA A 72 -12.31 5.11 0.11
C ALA A 72 -11.31 4.32 0.99
N PHE A 73 -10.13 4.01 0.46
CA PHE A 73 -9.04 3.42 1.26
C PHE A 73 -8.49 4.41 2.28
N TRP A 74 -8.30 5.68 1.91
CA TRP A 74 -7.81 6.70 2.83
C TRP A 74 -8.77 6.95 3.99
N GLU A 75 -10.08 6.95 3.78
CA GLU A 75 -11.07 7.08 4.85
C GLU A 75 -10.91 6.00 5.93
N ARG A 76 -10.52 4.78 5.51
CA ARG A 76 -10.30 3.64 6.42
C ARG A 76 -8.90 3.61 7.02
N LEU A 77 -7.89 4.00 6.25
CA LEU A 77 -6.48 4.02 6.64
C LEU A 77 -6.12 5.21 7.54
N SER A 78 -6.70 6.38 7.29
CA SER A 78 -6.38 7.62 8.00
C SER A 78 -6.53 7.56 9.53
N PRO A 79 -7.56 6.91 10.13
CA PRO A 79 -7.67 6.81 11.58
C PRO A 79 -6.68 5.83 12.22
N VAL A 80 -6.06 4.93 11.45
CA VAL A 80 -5.17 3.89 11.98
C VAL A 80 -3.86 4.51 12.45
N THR A 81 -3.50 4.28 13.72
CA THR A 81 -2.23 4.73 14.28
C THR A 81 -1.11 3.73 13.99
N VAL A 82 0.14 4.20 14.05
CA VAL A 82 1.33 3.32 13.95
C VAL A 82 1.27 2.22 15.01
N GLU A 83 0.85 2.55 16.24
CA GLU A 83 0.71 1.58 17.33
C GLU A 83 -0.33 0.49 17.03
N GLN A 84 -1.47 0.87 16.42
CA GLN A 84 -2.49 -0.09 15.99
C GLN A 84 -1.96 -1.00 14.88
N PHE A 85 -1.29 -0.43 13.88
CA PHE A 85 -0.65 -1.19 12.80
C PHE A 85 0.39 -2.19 13.35
N LEU A 86 1.33 -1.74 14.19
CA LEU A 86 2.32 -2.63 14.81
C LEU A 86 1.68 -3.69 15.70
N THR A 87 0.59 -3.35 16.40
CA THR A 87 -0.17 -4.34 17.18
C THR A 87 -0.77 -5.40 16.27
N GLY A 88 -1.37 -5.02 15.13
CA GLY A 88 -1.86 -5.96 14.12
C GLY A 88 -0.75 -6.84 13.57
N LEU A 89 0.37 -6.24 13.16
CA LEU A 89 1.53 -6.94 12.62
C LEU A 89 2.09 -7.99 13.60
N ARG A 90 2.20 -7.68 14.89
CA ARG A 90 2.67 -8.62 15.92
C ARG A 90 1.75 -9.83 16.12
N THR A 91 0.49 -9.77 15.67
CA THR A 91 -0.42 -10.93 15.76
C THR A 91 -0.16 -11.96 14.67
N THR A 92 0.47 -11.55 13.58
CA THR A 92 0.67 -12.36 12.37
C THR A 92 2.14 -12.66 12.11
N GLU A 93 3.04 -11.74 12.46
CA GLU A 93 4.48 -11.82 12.21
C GLU A 93 5.29 -11.75 13.51
N ASN A 94 6.44 -12.42 13.53
CA ASN A 94 7.40 -12.33 14.63
C ASN A 94 8.46 -11.29 14.29
N VAL A 95 8.11 -10.01 14.47
CA VAL A 95 8.99 -8.86 14.22
C VAL A 95 9.84 -8.53 15.44
N ASN A 96 11.12 -8.21 15.23
CA ASN A 96 12.00 -7.71 16.28
C ASN A 96 11.95 -6.17 16.38
N GLY A 97 12.66 -5.56 17.34
CA GLY A 97 12.61 -4.10 17.55
C GLY A 97 13.09 -3.26 16.35
N ASP A 98 14.11 -3.71 15.62
CA ASP A 98 14.59 -3.03 14.41
C ASP A 98 13.57 -3.17 13.26
N ASP A 99 12.94 -4.35 13.16
CA ASP A 99 11.87 -4.60 12.18
C ASP A 99 10.63 -3.73 12.46
N GLU A 100 10.32 -3.47 13.73
CA GLU A 100 9.20 -2.61 14.12
C GLU A 100 9.44 -1.14 13.76
N GLU A 101 10.64 -0.62 14.01
CA GLU A 101 11.00 0.74 13.59
C GLU A 101 10.94 0.87 12.06
N TYR A 102 11.47 -0.13 11.35
CA TYR A 102 11.38 -0.22 9.90
C TYR A 102 9.92 -0.22 9.41
N CYS A 103 9.06 -1.07 9.97
CA CYS A 103 7.65 -1.14 9.58
C CYS A 103 6.87 0.13 9.94
N ALA A 104 7.20 0.79 11.06
CA ALA A 104 6.58 2.05 11.46
C ALA A 104 6.88 3.17 10.47
N LEU A 105 8.11 3.26 9.97
CA LEU A 105 8.52 4.23 8.96
C LEU A 105 7.72 4.04 7.66
N TYR A 106 7.71 2.82 7.12
CA TYR A 106 7.00 2.54 5.86
C TYR A 106 5.48 2.65 5.98
N PHE A 107 4.91 2.39 7.16
CA PHE A 107 3.49 2.65 7.40
C PHE A 107 3.18 4.14 7.41
N ALA A 108 4.06 4.98 7.96
CA ALA A 108 3.93 6.43 7.88
C ALA A 108 4.03 6.92 6.42
N ASP A 109 4.98 6.39 5.64
CA ASP A 109 5.16 6.72 4.22
C ASP A 109 3.92 6.31 3.39
N LEU A 110 3.34 5.14 3.66
CA LEU A 110 2.09 4.69 3.04
C LEU A 110 0.96 5.69 3.32
N LYS A 111 0.81 6.14 4.56
CA LYS A 111 -0.20 7.14 4.92
C LYS A 111 0.07 8.50 4.26
N GLU A 112 1.33 8.91 4.18
CA GLU A 112 1.71 10.16 3.52
C GLU A 112 1.35 10.12 2.03
N MET A 113 1.68 9.02 1.34
CA MET A 113 1.34 8.78 -0.05
C MET A 113 -0.17 8.86 -0.30
N TYR A 114 -0.98 8.14 0.48
CA TYR A 114 -2.45 8.21 0.36
C TYR A 114 -2.98 9.61 0.63
N GLY A 115 -2.48 10.28 1.67
CA GLY A 115 -2.85 11.66 1.98
C GLY A 115 -2.47 12.65 0.86
N ALA A 116 -1.32 12.45 0.20
CA ALA A 116 -0.90 13.23 -0.96
C ALA A 116 -1.82 13.00 -2.16
N ALA A 117 -2.13 11.74 -2.48
CA ALA A 117 -2.99 11.39 -3.59
C ALA A 117 -4.42 11.93 -3.41
N VAL A 118 -5.00 11.83 -2.19
CA VAL A 118 -6.32 12.42 -1.89
C VAL A 118 -6.31 13.94 -2.03
N ARG A 119 -5.27 14.63 -1.55
CA ARG A 119 -5.14 16.09 -1.71
C ARG A 119 -5.02 16.52 -3.18
N ALA A 120 -4.45 15.66 -4.02
CA ALA A 120 -4.28 15.92 -5.44
C ALA A 120 -5.48 15.48 -6.31
N ASP A 121 -6.49 14.82 -5.73
CA ASP A 121 -7.57 14.14 -6.46
C ASP A 121 -7.01 13.15 -7.51
N ALA A 122 -6.01 12.37 -7.10
CA ALA A 122 -5.21 11.50 -7.95
C ALA A 122 -5.49 10.00 -7.69
N GLY A 123 -5.27 9.19 -8.72
CA GLY A 123 -5.22 7.74 -8.60
C GLY A 123 -3.81 7.23 -8.30
N MET A 124 -3.63 5.91 -8.33
CA MET A 124 -2.34 5.27 -8.15
C MET A 124 -2.14 4.12 -9.14
N THR A 125 -0.88 3.87 -9.48
CA THR A 125 -0.46 2.64 -10.15
C THR A 125 0.62 1.98 -9.30
N MET A 126 0.50 0.69 -9.05
CA MET A 126 1.47 -0.11 -8.31
C MET A 126 2.10 -1.14 -9.24
N SER A 127 3.38 -1.40 -9.07
CA SER A 127 4.09 -2.49 -9.73
C SER A 127 4.85 -3.29 -8.70
N TRP A 128 4.78 -4.63 -8.75
CA TRP A 128 5.53 -5.49 -7.82
C TRP A 128 6.29 -6.62 -8.50
N TYR A 129 7.39 -7.03 -7.88
CA TYR A 129 8.38 -8.00 -8.38
C TYR A 129 8.99 -8.85 -7.26
#